data_AF-A0A3D5D7X0-F1
#
_entry.id   AF-A0A3D5D7X0-F1
#
_cell.length_a   1.000
_cell.length_b   1.000
_cell.length_c   1.000
_cell.angle_alpha   90.00
_cell.angle_beta   90.00
_cell.angle_gamma   90.00
#
_symmetry.space_group_name_H-M   'P 1'
#
loop_
_entity.id
_entity.type
_entity.pdbx_description
1 polymer ?
#
loop_
_entity_poly.entity_id
_entity_poly.type
_entity_poly.pdbx_seq_one_letter_code
_entity_poly.pdbx_strand_id
1 'polypeptide(L)'
;MKLLKHTDKNYERRLKQLCAASSLFDPKIEAGARSIVERVADKGDAALIEFAKKFDGATLTAKTLRVPDAELAAAGKSVDAKLKRAIRFAHR
;
A
#
# COMPACT_ATOMS: atom_id res chain seq x y z
N MET A 1 16.91 20.68 -5.69
CA MET A 1 16.65 20.70 -4.23
C MET A 1 15.92 21.99 -3.87
N LYS A 2 14.83 21.96 -3.09
CA LYS A 2 14.15 23.20 -2.67
C LYS A 2 14.88 23.80 -1.46
N LEU A 3 15.39 25.02 -1.58
CA LEU A 3 16.10 25.75 -0.52
C LEU A 3 15.16 26.77 0.15
N LEU A 4 15.08 26.73 1.49
CA LEU A 4 14.32 27.67 2.31
C LEU A 4 15.30 28.39 3.24
N LYS A 5 15.33 29.72 3.22
CA LYS A 5 16.16 30.52 4.14
C LYS A 5 15.24 31.26 5.11
N HIS A 6 15.59 31.25 6.41
CA HIS A 6 14.85 31.99 7.44
C HIS A 6 14.78 33.50 7.18
N THR A 7 15.74 34.03 6.42
CA THR A 7 15.82 35.45 6.05
C THR A 7 14.97 35.84 4.82
N ASP A 8 14.36 34.88 4.14
CA ASP A 8 13.50 35.19 2.99
C ASP A 8 12.26 35.96 3.48
N LYS A 9 11.88 37.04 2.78
CA LYS A 9 10.67 37.84 3.10
C LYS A 9 9.38 37.00 3.18
N ASN A 10 9.36 35.85 2.50
CA ASN A 10 8.24 34.92 2.45
C ASN A 10 8.48 33.63 3.27
N TYR A 11 9.47 33.62 4.17
CA TYR A 11 9.88 32.43 4.93
C TYR A 11 8.70 31.72 5.59
N GLU A 12 7.92 32.43 6.41
CA GLU A 12 6.76 31.89 7.13
C GLU A 12 5.74 31.22 6.21
N ARG A 13 5.41 31.86 5.09
CA ARG A 13 4.47 31.31 4.10
C ARG A 13 5.05 30.05 3.45
N ARG A 14 6.33 30.06 3.08
CA ARG A 14 6.99 28.92 2.43
C ARG A 14 7.20 27.75 3.40
N LEU A 15 7.49 28.03 4.67
CA LEU A 15 7.57 27.04 5.73
C LEU A 15 6.20 26.39 5.95
N LYS A 16 5.13 27.18 6.08
CA LYS A 16 3.76 26.67 6.19
C LYS A 16 3.36 25.81 4.99
N GLN A 17 3.77 26.17 3.77
CA GLN A 17 3.50 25.34 2.59
C GLN A 17 4.29 24.03 2.57
N LEU A 18 5.51 24.02 3.12
CA LEU A 18 6.35 22.82 3.24
C LEU A 18 5.83 21.87 4.33
N CYS A 19 5.37 22.44 5.44
CA CYS A 19 4.81 21.74 6.59
C CYS A 19 3.31 21.48 6.46
N ALA A 20 2.65 22.01 5.42
CA ALA A 20 1.24 21.78 5.18
C ALA A 20 0.99 20.27 5.12
N ALA A 21 -0.13 19.84 5.69
CA ALA A 21 -0.54 18.45 5.63
C ALA A 21 -0.45 17.99 4.17
N SER A 22 0.27 16.90 3.95
CA SER A 22 0.37 16.30 2.62
C SER A 22 -1.02 15.87 2.16
N SER A 23 -1.14 15.48 0.89
CA SER A 23 -2.37 14.97 0.26
C SER A 23 -3.07 13.79 0.97
N LEU A 24 -2.60 13.38 2.15
CA LEU A 24 -3.14 12.33 3.01
C LEU A 24 -4.58 12.57 3.48
N PHE A 25 -5.07 13.81 3.46
CA PHE A 25 -6.45 14.15 3.84
C PHE A 25 -7.28 14.67 2.65
N ASP A 26 -6.93 14.29 1.42
CA ASP A 26 -7.75 14.63 0.26
C ASP A 26 -9.14 13.98 0.39
N PRO A 27 -10.24 14.77 0.44
CA PRO A 27 -11.59 14.25 0.56
C PRO A 27 -11.99 13.27 -0.54
N LYS A 28 -11.36 13.35 -1.73
CA LYS A 28 -11.60 12.39 -2.82
C LYS A 28 -11.00 11.03 -2.52
N ILE A 29 -9.81 11.00 -1.90
CA ILE A 29 -9.17 9.75 -1.47
C ILE A 29 -10.01 9.11 -0.36
N GLU A 30 -10.45 9.91 0.62
CA GLU A 30 -11.34 9.46 1.68
C GLU A 30 -12.64 8.86 1.11
N ALA A 31 -13.32 9.59 0.23
CA ALA A 31 -14.57 9.12 -0.38
C ALA A 31 -14.37 7.83 -1.20
N GLY A 32 -13.26 7.73 -1.93
CA GLY A 32 -12.90 6.52 -2.68
C GLY A 32 -12.66 5.31 -1.77
N ALA A 33 -11.90 5.49 -0.69
CA ALA A 33 -11.65 4.43 0.29
C ALA A 33 -12.94 3.99 1.00
N ARG A 34 -13.80 4.95 1.39
CA ARG A 34 -15.11 4.67 2.01
C ARG A 34 -15.98 3.80 1.09
N SER A 35 -16.08 4.16 -0.19
CA SER A 35 -16.86 3.39 -1.17
C SER A 35 -16.36 1.96 -1.36
N ILE A 36 -15.04 1.73 -1.30
CA ILE A 36 -14.46 0.39 -1.37
C ILE A 36 -14.87 -0.42 -0.13
N VAL A 37 -14.73 0.14 1.07
CA VAL A 37 -15.08 -0.52 2.33
C VAL A 37 -16.57 -0.89 2.36
N GLU A 38 -17.45 0.04 2.00
CA GLU A 38 -18.91 -0.20 1.93
C GLU A 38 -19.24 -1.33 0.96
N ARG A 39 -18.66 -1.33 -0.25
CA ARG A 39 -18.91 -2.39 -1.24
C ARG A 39 -18.41 -3.76 -0.77
N VAL A 40 -17.27 -3.81 -0.07
CA VAL A 40 -16.75 -5.06 0.50
C VAL A 40 -17.63 -5.54 1.65
N ALA A 41 -18.16 -4.64 2.49
CA ALA A 41 -19.12 -5.00 3.53
C ALA A 41 -20.40 -5.61 2.93
N ASP A 42 -20.90 -5.05 1.83
CA ASP A 42 -22.13 -5.51 1.18
C ASP A 42 -21.96 -6.80 0.36
N LYS A 43 -20.82 -6.95 -0.33
CA LYS A 43 -20.63 -8.01 -1.35
C LYS A 43 -19.55 -9.03 -1.03
N GLY A 44 -18.80 -8.84 0.06
CA GLY A 44 -17.73 -9.74 0.51
C GLY A 44 -16.69 -10.04 -0.58
N ASP A 45 -16.33 -11.32 -0.72
CA ASP A 45 -15.30 -11.81 -1.64
C ASP A 45 -15.51 -11.38 -3.10
N ALA A 46 -16.77 -11.22 -3.54
CA ALA A 46 -17.04 -10.77 -4.90
C ALA A 46 -16.47 -9.36 -5.16
N ALA A 47 -16.57 -8.45 -4.18
CA ALA A 47 -15.96 -7.13 -4.26
C ALA A 47 -14.43 -7.19 -4.14
N LEU A 48 -13.89 -8.06 -3.28
CA LEU A 48 -12.44 -8.26 -3.16
C LEU A 48 -11.83 -8.72 -4.49
N ILE A 49 -12.45 -9.69 -5.16
CA ILE A 49 -11.98 -10.21 -6.46
C ILE A 49 -12.06 -9.14 -7.55
N GLU A 50 -13.16 -8.36 -7.58
CA GLU A 50 -13.31 -7.24 -8.51
C GLU A 50 -12.21 -6.20 -8.32
N PHE A 51 -11.94 -5.81 -7.07
CA PHE A 51 -10.94 -4.80 -6.75
C PHE A 51 -9.50 -5.28 -6.91
N ALA A 52 -9.19 -6.54 -6.58
CA ALA A 52 -7.88 -7.14 -6.84
C ALA A 52 -7.55 -7.13 -8.34
N LYS A 53 -8.54 -7.42 -9.20
CA LYS A 53 -8.36 -7.30 -10.65
C LYS A 53 -8.18 -5.86 -11.09
N LYS A 54 -8.96 -4.93 -10.53
CA LYS A 54 -8.95 -3.51 -10.92
C LYS A 54 -7.66 -2.79 -10.54
N PHE A 55 -7.18 -3.00 -9.32
CA PHE A 55 -6.06 -2.22 -8.75
C PHE A 55 -4.72 -2.96 -8.86
N ASP A 56 -4.72 -4.29 -8.75
CA ASP A 56 -3.49 -5.10 -8.75
C ASP A 56 -3.30 -5.87 -10.08
N GLY A 57 -4.32 -5.91 -10.95
CA GLY A 57 -4.32 -6.73 -12.16
C GLY A 57 -4.45 -8.24 -11.89
N ALA A 58 -4.68 -8.64 -10.63
CA ALA A 58 -4.72 -10.03 -10.22
C ALA A 58 -6.07 -10.69 -10.56
N THR A 59 -6.03 -11.82 -11.27
CA THR A 59 -7.24 -12.63 -11.52
C THR A 59 -7.35 -13.70 -10.44
N LEU A 60 -8.20 -13.43 -9.44
CA LEU A 60 -8.41 -14.30 -8.29
C LEU A 60 -9.80 -14.94 -8.30
N THR A 61 -9.94 -16.01 -7.52
CA THR A 61 -11.21 -16.63 -7.14
C THR A 61 -11.30 -16.65 -5.62
N ALA A 62 -12.49 -16.89 -5.05
CA ALA A 62 -12.65 -16.97 -3.60
C ALA A 62 -11.70 -18.00 -2.95
N LYS A 63 -11.40 -19.09 -3.66
CA LYS A 63 -10.48 -20.14 -3.19
C LYS A 63 -9.01 -19.75 -3.25
N THR A 64 -8.65 -18.76 -4.08
CA THR A 64 -7.26 -18.31 -4.29
C THR A 64 -6.97 -16.97 -3.64
N LEU A 65 -7.91 -16.42 -2.86
CA LEU A 65 -7.65 -15.23 -2.02
C LEU A 65 -6.56 -15.52 -0.98
N ARG A 66 -6.53 -16.76 -0.46
CA ARG A 66 -5.47 -17.24 0.41
C ARG A 66 -4.42 -18.00 -0.41
N VAL A 67 -3.15 -17.65 -0.22
CA VAL A 67 -2.03 -18.41 -0.79
C VAL A 67 -1.97 -19.79 -0.12
N PRO A 68 -1.94 -20.89 -0.88
CA PRO A 68 -1.86 -22.23 -0.31
C PRO A 68 -0.51 -22.50 0.39
N ASP A 69 -0.53 -23.25 1.49
CA ASP A 69 0.69 -23.60 2.24
C ASP A 69 1.72 -24.34 1.37
N ALA A 70 1.24 -25.13 0.40
CA ALA A 70 2.10 -25.81 -0.57
C ALA A 70 2.89 -24.85 -1.47
N GLU A 71 2.27 -23.74 -1.89
CA GLU A 71 2.93 -22.71 -2.70
C GLU A 71 3.97 -21.97 -1.86
N LEU A 72 3.64 -21.63 -0.61
CA LEU A 72 4.58 -21.03 0.33
C LEU A 72 5.79 -21.94 0.59
N ALA A 73 5.58 -23.25 0.75
CA ALA A 73 6.67 -24.21 0.93
C ALA A 73 7.54 -24.34 -0.33
N ALA A 74 6.94 -24.34 -1.52
CA ALA A 74 7.67 -24.38 -2.79
C ALA A 74 8.50 -23.11 -3.01
N ALA A 75 7.93 -21.92 -2.79
CA ALA A 75 8.65 -20.65 -2.83
C ALA A 75 9.77 -20.62 -1.77
N GLY A 76 9.48 -21.14 -0.58
CA GLY A 76 10.47 -21.33 0.47
C GLY A 76 11.64 -22.20 0.03
N LYS A 77 11.46 -23.18 -0.85
CA LYS A 77 12.56 -24.01 -1.39
C LYS A 77 13.33 -23.30 -2.52
N SER A 78 12.66 -22.49 -3.36
CA SER A 78 13.27 -21.84 -4.52
C SER A 78 14.20 -20.67 -4.17
N VAL A 79 14.04 -20.05 -3.00
CA VAL A 79 14.90 -18.93 -2.57
C VAL A 79 16.30 -19.42 -2.18
N ASP A 80 17.33 -18.73 -2.65
CA ASP A 80 18.73 -19.08 -2.36
C ASP A 80 19.11 -18.90 -0.88
N ALA A 81 20.15 -19.62 -0.46
CA ALA A 81 20.56 -19.65 0.94
C ALA A 81 21.08 -18.29 1.46
N LYS A 82 21.68 -17.46 0.60
CA LYS A 82 22.20 -16.15 0.99
C LYS A 82 21.05 -15.18 1.23
N LEU A 83 20.08 -15.12 0.33
CA LEU A 83 18.88 -14.29 0.49
C LEU A 83 18.05 -14.74 1.70
N LYS A 84 17.86 -16.05 1.90
CA LYS A 84 17.22 -16.59 3.11
C LYS A 84 17.89 -16.12 4.40
N ARG A 85 19.23 -16.09 4.44
CA ARG A 85 19.98 -15.60 5.61
C ARG A 85 19.78 -14.10 5.80
N ALA A 86 19.79 -13.30 4.74
CA ALA A 86 19.56 -11.85 4.82
C ALA A 86 18.16 -11.50 5.34
N ILE A 87 17.12 -12.18 4.83
CA ILE A 87 15.73 -11.99 5.30
C ILE A 87 15.62 -12.36 6.79
N ARG A 88 16.19 -13.51 7.21
CA ARG A 88 16.19 -13.92 8.62
C ARG A 88 16.97 -12.98 9.53
N PHE A 89 18.04 -12.37 9.04
CA PHE A 89 18.81 -11.38 9.79
C PHE A 89 18.00 -10.10 10.00
N ALA A 90 17.31 -9.59 8.98
CA ALA A 90 16.50 -8.37 9.06
C ALA A 90 15.19 -8.54 9.85
N HIS A 91 14.69 -9.77 9.99
CA HIS A 91 13.48 -10.07 10.77
C HIS A 91 13.69 -10.04 12.28
N ARG A 92 14.93 -10.28 12.74
CA ARG A 92 15.29 -10.17 14.16
C ARG A 92 15.26 -8.73 14.64
#